data_AF-A0A938L0R1-F1
#
_entry.id   AF-A0A938L0R1-F1
#
_cell.length_a   1.000
_cell.length_b   1.000
_cell.length_c   1.000
_cell.angle_alpha   90.00
_cell.angle_beta   90.00
_cell.angle_gamma   90.00
#
_symmetry.space_group_name_H-M   'P 1'
#
loop_
_entity.id
_entity.type
_entity.pdbx_description
1 polymer ?
#
loop_
_entity_poly.entity_id
_entity_poly.type
_entity_poly.pdbx_seq_one_letter_code
_entity_poly.pdbx_strand_id
1 'polypeptide(L)'
;MTGPQHLALSSAVGGVLWAVTGHAITVPIAIAAGVLPDVDHALDYYNRYIRRDWRRIYLLLHGWEYFALASALYLFVFPEPWMLAVTLGYLMQIGADQAANQARWFSYSLLARAVLKFDSRKILPNERRDSYDALVRSVPVFKDRLRSWFAARSEPRHR
;
A
#
# COMPACT_ATOMS: atom_id res chain seq x y z
N MET A 1 2.30 -2.38 6.44
CA MET A 1 1.20 -2.68 7.39
C MET A 1 0.32 -3.74 6.77
N THR A 2 -0.86 -4.05 7.33
CA THR A 2 -1.82 -4.99 6.73
C THR A 2 -3.11 -4.28 6.34
N GLY A 3 -3.82 -4.76 5.31
CA GLY A 3 -5.09 -4.19 4.85
C GLY A 3 -6.11 -3.89 5.97
N PRO A 4 -6.34 -4.78 6.96
CA PRO A 4 -7.22 -4.47 8.10
C PRO A 4 -6.76 -3.27 8.94
N GLN A 5 -5.44 -3.07 9.08
CA GLN A 5 -4.92 -1.91 9.81
C GLN A 5 -5.09 -0.63 9.00
N HIS A 6 -4.89 -0.68 7.69
CA HIS A 6 -5.15 0.44 6.78
C HIS A 6 -6.63 0.82 6.78
N LEU A 7 -7.54 -0.17 6.75
CA LEU A 7 -8.97 0.04 6.92
C LEU A 7 -9.31 0.71 8.26
N ALA A 8 -8.74 0.24 9.36
CA ALA A 8 -9.00 0.81 10.69
C ALA A 8 -8.54 2.27 10.79
N LEU A 9 -7.32 2.56 10.34
CA LEU A 9 -6.77 3.92 10.36
C LEU A 9 -7.53 4.87 9.43
N SER A 10 -7.83 4.45 8.21
CA SER A 10 -8.58 5.26 7.25
C SER A 10 -10.03 5.49 7.70
N SER A 11 -10.64 4.53 8.39
CA SER A 11 -11.95 4.71 9.04
C SER A 11 -11.88 5.77 10.14
N ALA A 12 -10.83 5.78 10.95
CA ALA A 12 -10.62 6.79 11.98
C ALA A 12 -10.44 8.19 11.37
N VAL A 13 -9.62 8.32 10.31
CA VAL A 13 -9.45 9.57 9.56
C VAL A 13 -10.79 10.06 9.00
N GLY A 14 -11.52 9.16 8.34
CA GLY A 14 -12.83 9.47 7.77
C GLY A 14 -13.85 9.93 8.82
N GLY A 15 -13.88 9.28 9.98
CA GLY A 15 -14.75 9.62 11.10
C GLY A 15 -14.42 10.98 11.73
N VAL A 16 -13.14 11.30 11.91
CA VAL A 16 -12.71 12.63 12.36
C VAL A 16 -13.12 13.70 11.35
N LEU A 17 -12.88 13.46 10.06
CA LEU A 17 -13.30 14.39 9.01
C LEU A 17 -14.80 14.59 8.97
N TRP A 18 -15.58 13.52 9.16
CA TRP A 18 -17.03 13.64 9.23
C TRP A 18 -17.45 14.49 10.44
N ALA A 19 -16.88 14.25 11.61
CA ALA A 19 -17.18 15.02 12.82
C ALA A 19 -16.85 16.52 12.68
N VAL A 20 -15.77 16.85 11.99
CA VAL A 20 -15.32 18.25 11.80
C VAL A 20 -16.08 18.96 10.69
N THR A 21 -16.36 18.28 9.58
CA THR A 21 -16.92 18.90 8.37
C THR A 21 -18.42 18.72 8.22
N GLY A 22 -19.02 17.75 8.92
CA GLY A 22 -20.43 17.37 8.77
C GLY A 22 -20.72 16.49 7.55
N HIS A 23 -19.74 16.22 6.67
CA HIS A 23 -19.94 15.47 5.43
C HIS A 23 -19.69 13.97 5.62
N ALA A 24 -20.75 13.18 5.79
CA ALA A 24 -20.64 11.72 6.01
C ALA A 24 -19.90 10.95 4.89
N ILE A 25 -19.86 11.51 3.67
CA ILE A 25 -19.15 10.92 2.53
C ILE A 25 -17.63 10.86 2.74
N THR A 26 -17.06 11.64 3.67
CA THR A 26 -15.62 11.59 3.97
C THR A 26 -15.18 10.23 4.50
N VAL A 27 -16.08 9.49 5.17
CA VAL A 27 -15.78 8.16 5.73
C VAL A 27 -15.47 7.14 4.63
N PRO A 28 -16.39 6.81 3.71
CA PRO A 28 -16.12 5.84 2.66
C PRO A 28 -14.99 6.29 1.72
N ILE A 29 -14.82 7.61 1.50
CA ILE A 29 -13.75 8.13 0.65
C ILE A 29 -12.38 7.97 1.31
N ALA A 30 -12.24 8.30 2.60
CA ALA A 30 -10.99 8.10 3.31
C ALA A 30 -10.61 6.62 3.34
N ILE A 31 -11.60 5.73 3.57
CA ILE A 31 -11.41 4.27 3.51
C ILE A 31 -10.93 3.83 2.13
N ALA A 32 -11.60 4.27 1.06
CA ALA A 32 -11.22 3.92 -0.30
C ALA A 32 -9.81 4.40 -0.62
N ALA A 33 -9.48 5.66 -0.30
CA ALA A 33 -8.16 6.23 -0.52
C ALA A 33 -7.07 5.55 0.32
N GLY A 34 -7.42 5.08 1.51
CA GLY A 34 -6.53 4.31 2.37
C GLY A 34 -6.28 2.89 1.86
N VAL A 35 -7.30 2.19 1.36
CA VAL A 35 -7.19 0.76 1.05
C VAL A 35 -6.86 0.47 -0.41
N LEU A 36 -7.34 1.27 -1.36
CA LEU A 36 -7.12 1.01 -2.80
C LEU A 36 -5.64 0.91 -3.21
N PRO A 37 -4.69 1.64 -2.62
CA PRO A 37 -3.28 1.47 -2.97
C PRO A 37 -2.78 0.04 -2.77
N ASP A 38 -3.27 -0.69 -1.75
CA ASP A 38 -2.89 -2.09 -1.47
C ASP A 38 -3.16 -3.04 -2.65
N VAL A 39 -4.01 -2.66 -3.60
CA VAL A 39 -4.33 -3.49 -4.78
C VAL A 39 -3.10 -3.70 -5.68
N ASP A 40 -2.13 -2.78 -5.68
CA ASP A 40 -0.92 -2.92 -6.50
C ASP A 40 -0.02 -4.10 -6.06
N HIS A 41 -0.14 -4.54 -4.81
CA HIS A 41 0.53 -5.75 -4.31
C HIS A 41 0.09 -7.00 -5.07
N ALA A 42 -1.09 -7.02 -5.69
CA ALA A 42 -1.53 -8.16 -6.51
C ALA A 42 -0.55 -8.44 -7.67
N LEU A 43 -0.03 -7.39 -8.30
CA LEU A 43 0.98 -7.52 -9.36
C LEU A 43 2.30 -8.07 -8.80
N ASP A 44 2.73 -7.58 -7.65
CA ASP A 44 3.97 -8.04 -7.00
C ASP A 44 3.85 -9.49 -6.53
N TYR A 45 2.72 -9.89 -5.96
CA TYR A 45 2.42 -11.27 -5.60
C TYR A 45 2.38 -12.20 -6.81
N TYR A 46 1.77 -11.76 -7.92
CA TYR A 46 1.79 -12.52 -9.17
C TYR A 46 3.22 -12.73 -9.66
N ASN A 47 4.04 -11.68 -9.71
CA ASN A 47 5.43 -11.80 -10.16
C ASN A 47 6.25 -12.71 -9.24
N ARG A 48 6.13 -12.56 -7.92
CA ARG A 48 6.91 -13.32 -6.94
C ARG A 48 6.51 -14.78 -6.84
N TYR A 49 5.21 -15.07 -6.75
CA TYR A 49 4.75 -16.43 -6.43
C TYR A 49 4.28 -17.22 -7.66
N ILE A 50 3.75 -16.55 -8.69
CA ILE A 50 3.36 -17.23 -9.93
C ILE A 50 4.53 -17.27 -10.90
N ARG A 51 5.15 -16.12 -11.21
CA ARG A 51 6.29 -16.06 -12.15
C ARG A 51 7.63 -16.45 -11.52
N ARG A 52 7.72 -16.47 -10.18
CA ARG A 52 8.97 -16.70 -9.44
C ARG A 52 10.07 -15.68 -9.75
N ASP A 53 9.66 -14.44 -10.05
CA ASP A 53 10.56 -13.30 -10.24
C ASP A 53 10.55 -12.40 -9.00
N TRP A 54 11.63 -12.49 -8.24
CA TRP A 54 11.85 -11.71 -7.02
C TRP A 54 12.70 -10.45 -7.26
N ARG A 55 13.14 -10.22 -8.51
CA ARG A 55 14.09 -9.15 -8.84
C ARG A 55 13.43 -7.77 -8.86
N ARG A 56 12.11 -7.72 -9.01
CA ARG A 56 11.36 -6.48 -9.18
C ARG A 56 10.27 -6.30 -8.13
N ILE A 57 10.06 -5.05 -7.73
CA ILE A 57 8.93 -4.61 -6.93
C ILE A 57 8.36 -3.33 -7.53
N TYR A 58 7.07 -3.33 -7.87
CA TYR A 58 6.44 -2.23 -8.60
C TYR A 58 5.75 -1.26 -7.65
N LEU A 59 4.80 -1.73 -6.84
CA LEU A 59 4.00 -0.91 -5.91
C LEU A 59 3.50 0.42 -6.55
N LEU A 60 2.92 0.34 -7.75
CA LEU A 60 2.66 1.51 -8.60
C LEU A 60 1.76 2.57 -7.98
N LEU A 61 0.93 2.21 -6.99
CA LEU A 61 0.00 3.09 -6.30
C LEU A 61 0.53 3.58 -4.95
N HIS A 62 1.62 3.03 -4.43
CA HIS A 62 2.27 3.51 -3.20
C HIS A 62 3.37 4.54 -3.53
N GLY A 63 2.95 5.75 -3.89
CA GLY A 63 3.81 6.84 -4.34
C GLY A 63 3.61 8.12 -3.52
N TRP A 64 4.67 8.65 -2.91
CA TRP A 64 4.62 10.01 -2.33
C TRP A 64 4.20 11.08 -3.35
N GLU A 65 4.44 10.84 -4.64
CA GLU A 65 4.00 11.69 -5.74
C GLU A 65 2.48 11.83 -5.81
N TYR A 66 1.72 10.78 -5.49
CA TYR A 66 0.25 10.86 -5.50
C TYR A 66 -0.28 11.65 -4.30
N PHE A 67 0.40 11.59 -3.15
CA PHE A 67 0.07 12.46 -2.02
C PHE A 67 0.34 13.93 -2.35
N ALA A 68 1.47 14.22 -2.98
CA ALA A 68 1.78 15.58 -3.44
C ALA A 68 0.75 16.09 -4.45
N LEU A 69 0.35 15.24 -5.42
CA LEU A 69 -0.69 15.56 -6.39
C LEU A 69 -2.05 15.78 -5.73
N ALA A 70 -2.48 14.89 -4.82
CA ALA A 70 -3.75 15.02 -4.10
C ALA A 70 -3.77 16.31 -3.26
N SER A 71 -2.67 16.62 -2.58
CA SER A 71 -2.52 17.86 -1.81
C SER A 71 -2.61 19.10 -2.69
N ALA A 72 -1.93 19.11 -3.85
CA ALA A 72 -2.02 20.22 -4.79
C ALA A 72 -3.44 20.41 -5.33
N LEU A 73 -4.10 19.30 -5.71
CA LEU A 73 -5.48 19.36 -6.17
C LEU A 73 -6.43 19.86 -5.07
N TYR A 74 -6.26 19.43 -3.82
CA TYR A 74 -7.03 19.95 -2.68
C TYR A 74 -6.82 21.47 -2.50
N LEU A 75 -5.57 21.92 -2.46
CA LEU A 75 -5.23 23.31 -2.13
C LEU A 75 -5.59 24.30 -3.25
N PHE A 76 -5.52 23.87 -4.51
CA PHE A 76 -5.61 24.80 -5.64
C PHE A 76 -6.81 24.58 -6.56
N VAL A 77 -7.48 23.43 -6.51
CA VAL A 77 -8.53 23.07 -7.49
C VAL A 77 -9.84 22.67 -6.80
N PHE A 78 -9.78 21.80 -5.81
CA PHE A 78 -10.93 21.21 -5.14
C PHE A 78 -10.78 21.29 -3.61
N PRO A 79 -10.95 22.47 -2.99
CA PRO A 79 -10.86 22.65 -1.53
C PRO A 79 -12.10 22.11 -0.80
N GLU A 80 -12.52 20.91 -1.17
CA GLU A 80 -13.75 20.25 -0.71
C GLU A 80 -13.43 19.15 0.32
N PRO A 81 -14.33 18.92 1.30
CA PRO A 81 -14.12 17.89 2.34
C PRO A 81 -13.82 16.49 1.81
N TRP A 82 -14.43 16.11 0.69
CA TRP A 82 -14.18 14.81 0.07
C TRP A 82 -12.74 14.70 -0.48
N MET A 83 -12.17 15.80 -0.98
CA MET A 83 -10.80 15.79 -1.50
C MET A 83 -9.77 15.81 -0.37
N LEU A 84 -10.10 16.48 0.74
CA LEU A 84 -9.33 16.34 1.98
C LEU A 84 -9.34 14.88 2.48
N ALA A 85 -10.48 14.20 2.39
CA ALA A 85 -10.59 12.78 2.74
C ALA A 85 -9.73 11.87 1.85
N VAL A 86 -9.69 12.11 0.54
CA VAL A 86 -8.76 11.44 -0.38
C VAL A 86 -7.31 11.66 0.08
N THR A 87 -6.95 12.93 0.32
CA THR A 87 -5.59 13.32 0.65
C THR A 87 -5.11 12.72 1.97
N LEU A 88 -5.91 12.82 3.04
CA LEU A 88 -5.55 12.30 4.36
C LEU A 88 -5.67 10.78 4.46
N GLY A 89 -6.67 10.17 3.80
CA GLY A 89 -6.78 8.71 3.72
C GLY A 89 -5.55 8.10 3.03
N TYR A 90 -5.14 8.69 1.91
CA TYR A 90 -3.95 8.27 1.17
C TYR A 90 -2.65 8.55 1.94
N LEU A 91 -2.52 9.72 2.58
CA LEU A 91 -1.38 10.02 3.45
C LEU A 91 -1.24 8.98 4.56
N MET A 92 -2.36 8.62 5.19
CA MET A 92 -2.34 7.63 6.25
C MET A 92 -1.89 6.27 5.73
N GLN A 93 -2.30 5.87 4.53
CA GLN A 93 -1.81 4.66 3.87
C GLN A 93 -0.29 4.66 3.75
N ILE A 94 0.27 5.60 2.97
CA ILE A 94 1.70 5.61 2.64
C ILE A 94 2.57 5.94 3.85
N GLY A 95 2.09 6.81 4.74
CA GLY A 95 2.83 7.23 5.94
C GLY A 95 2.93 6.11 6.96
N ALA A 96 1.85 5.37 7.17
CA ALA A 96 1.86 4.25 8.09
C ALA A 96 2.71 3.08 7.55
N ASP A 97 2.71 2.89 6.23
CA ASP A 97 3.59 1.94 5.56
C ASP A 97 5.08 2.32 5.65
N GLN A 98 5.41 3.59 5.41
CA GLN A 98 6.75 4.14 5.59
C GLN A 98 7.27 3.90 7.02
N ALA A 99 6.43 4.18 8.02
CA ALA A 99 6.77 4.02 9.43
C ALA A 99 6.93 2.54 9.83
N ALA A 100 5.96 1.70 9.48
CA ALA A 100 5.95 0.29 9.88
C ALA A 100 7.03 -0.53 9.18
N ASN A 101 7.33 -0.22 7.91
CA ASN A 101 8.34 -0.95 7.15
C ASN A 101 9.76 -0.41 7.37
N GLN A 102 9.93 0.66 8.18
CA GLN A 102 11.19 1.40 8.34
C GLN A 102 11.85 1.67 6.98
N ALA A 103 11.03 1.93 5.98
CA ALA A 103 11.49 2.04 4.62
C ALA A 103 12.37 3.28 4.50
N ARG A 104 13.30 3.31 3.53
CA ARG A 104 14.00 4.55 3.24
C ARG A 104 13.00 5.56 2.68
N TRP A 105 13.22 6.85 2.92
CA TRP A 105 12.30 7.91 2.47
C TRP A 105 11.94 7.83 0.98
N PHE A 106 12.84 7.30 0.15
CA PHE A 106 12.66 7.17 -1.30
C PHE A 106 12.07 5.83 -1.74
N SER A 107 11.90 4.86 -0.84
CA SER A 107 11.39 3.52 -1.19
C SER A 107 9.98 3.57 -1.78
N TYR A 108 9.17 4.54 -1.35
CA TYR A 108 7.84 4.81 -1.88
C TYR A 108 7.78 6.00 -2.84
N SER A 109 8.91 6.44 -3.40
CA SER A 109 8.87 7.35 -4.57
C SER A 109 8.77 6.50 -5.84
N LEU A 110 7.73 6.72 -6.64
CA LEU A 110 7.58 6.06 -7.94
C LEU A 110 8.72 6.44 -8.89
N LEU A 111 9.14 7.70 -8.89
CA LEU A 111 10.26 8.16 -9.71
C LEU A 111 11.58 7.51 -9.28
N ALA A 112 11.86 7.47 -7.98
CA ALA A 112 13.07 6.82 -7.48
C ALA A 112 13.09 5.33 -7.86
N ARG A 113 11.96 4.62 -7.73
CA ARG A 113 11.86 3.22 -8.15
C ARG A 113 12.05 3.05 -9.66
N ALA A 114 11.50 3.93 -10.48
CA ALA A 114 11.71 3.91 -11.93
C ALA A 114 13.19 4.10 -12.30
N VAL A 115 13.88 5.04 -11.66
CA VAL A 115 15.34 5.26 -11.81
C VAL A 115 16.13 4.02 -11.39
N LEU A 116 15.72 3.37 -10.31
CA LEU A 116 16.30 2.12 -9.82
C LEU A 116 15.83 0.88 -10.60
N LYS A 117 15.07 1.07 -11.70
CA LYS A 117 14.51 0.02 -12.56
C LYS A 117 13.70 -1.02 -11.78
N PHE A 118 13.05 -0.58 -10.70
CA PHE A 118 12.24 -1.40 -9.82
C PHE A 118 13.02 -2.54 -9.13
N ASP A 119 14.36 -2.46 -9.01
CA ASP A 119 15.17 -3.52 -8.38
C ASP A 119 14.85 -3.64 -6.88
N SER A 120 14.23 -4.77 -6.49
CA SER A 120 13.76 -5.02 -5.12
C SER A 120 14.88 -4.93 -4.09
N ARG A 121 16.10 -5.34 -4.44
CA ARG A 121 17.27 -5.31 -3.53
C ARG A 121 17.71 -3.89 -3.21
N LYS A 122 17.44 -2.93 -4.12
CA LYS A 122 17.78 -1.52 -3.92
C LYS A 122 16.69 -0.76 -3.20
N ILE A 123 15.43 -1.14 -3.42
CA ILE A 123 14.25 -0.42 -2.91
C ILE A 123 13.89 -0.88 -1.49
N LEU A 124 13.88 -2.20 -1.26
CA LEU A 124 13.58 -2.82 0.03
C LEU A 124 14.63 -3.92 0.35
N PRO A 125 15.86 -3.54 0.73
CA PRO A 125 16.94 -4.50 0.98
C PRO A 125 16.63 -5.51 2.10
N ASN A 126 15.76 -5.13 3.04
CA ASN A 126 15.37 -5.94 4.20
C ASN A 126 13.97 -6.56 4.06
N GLU A 127 13.41 -6.58 2.84
CA GLU A 127 12.07 -7.13 2.64
C GLU A 127 12.05 -8.61 3.00
N ARG A 128 11.13 -8.99 3.89
CA ARG A 128 11.00 -10.37 4.32
C ARG A 128 10.28 -11.20 3.26
N ARG A 129 10.75 -12.44 3.05
CA ARG A 129 10.17 -13.37 2.07
C ARG A 129 8.82 -13.94 2.48
N ASP A 130 8.40 -13.69 3.72
CA ASP A 130 7.08 -13.98 4.27
C ASP A 130 6.07 -12.83 4.04
N SER A 131 6.32 -11.91 3.10
CA SER A 131 5.35 -10.85 2.73
C SER A 131 3.94 -11.34 2.36
N TYR A 132 3.74 -12.64 2.12
CA TYR A 132 2.43 -13.28 1.93
C TYR A 132 1.64 -13.49 3.24
N ASP A 133 2.27 -13.37 4.41
CA ASP A 133 1.67 -13.79 5.68
C ASP A 133 0.44 -12.94 6.04
N ALA A 134 0.45 -11.65 5.69
CA ALA A 134 -0.71 -10.77 5.82
C ALA A 134 -1.90 -11.24 4.98
N LEU A 135 -1.64 -11.62 3.72
CA LEU A 135 -2.65 -12.18 2.81
C LEU A 135 -3.19 -13.53 3.33
N VAL A 136 -2.32 -14.42 3.78
CA VAL A 136 -2.76 -15.71 4.32
C VAL A 136 -3.63 -15.54 5.57
N ARG A 137 -3.31 -14.56 6.43
CA ARG A 137 -4.10 -14.28 7.64
C ARG A 137 -5.48 -13.71 7.33
N SER A 138 -5.65 -12.98 6.22
CA SER A 138 -6.92 -12.36 5.84
C SER A 138 -7.93 -13.34 5.24
N VAL A 139 -7.49 -14.47 4.67
CA VAL A 139 -8.41 -15.48 4.10
C VAL A 139 -8.97 -16.36 5.22
N PRO A 140 -10.30 -16.51 5.39
CA PRO A 140 -10.88 -17.27 6.50
C PRO A 140 -10.70 -18.78 6.39
N VAL A 141 -10.50 -19.31 5.18
CA VAL A 141 -10.42 -20.75 4.87
C VAL A 141 -9.14 -21.10 4.12
N PHE A 142 -8.72 -22.36 4.18
CA PHE A 142 -7.53 -22.89 3.48
C PHE A 142 -6.19 -22.21 3.85
N LYS A 143 -6.10 -21.56 5.01
CA LYS A 143 -4.88 -20.84 5.47
C LYS A 143 -3.63 -21.70 5.39
N ASP A 144 -3.67 -22.92 5.92
CA ASP A 144 -2.50 -23.81 5.95
C ASP A 144 -2.08 -24.23 4.54
N ARG A 145 -3.03 -24.55 3.67
CA ARG A 145 -2.76 -24.91 2.27
C ARG A 145 -2.14 -23.74 1.50
N LEU A 146 -2.66 -22.53 1.69
CA LEU A 146 -2.10 -21.32 1.09
C LEU A 146 -0.70 -21.04 1.62
N ARG A 147 -0.50 -21.13 2.94
CA ARG A 147 0.81 -20.94 3.58
C ARG A 147 1.84 -21.92 3.01
N SER A 148 1.53 -23.21 2.95
CA SER A 148 2.42 -24.22 2.37
C SER A 148 2.70 -23.94 0.89
N TRP A 149 1.69 -23.52 0.13
CA TRP A 149 1.84 -23.20 -1.29
C TRP A 149 2.78 -22.01 -1.53
N PHE A 150 2.66 -20.96 -0.71
CA PHE A 150 3.54 -19.77 -0.75
C PHE A 150 4.95 -20.10 -0.26
N ALA A 151 5.08 -20.86 0.84
CA ALA A 151 6.37 -21.29 1.37
C ALA A 151 7.16 -22.13 0.35
N ALA A 152 6.50 -22.99 -0.42
CA ALA A 152 7.15 -23.75 -1.51
C ALA A 152 7.61 -22.88 -2.70
N ARG A 153 7.28 -21.59 -2.72
CA ARG A 153 7.54 -20.63 -3.81
C ARG A 153 8.36 -19.41 -3.38
N SER A 154 8.71 -19.33 -2.10
CA SER A 154 9.53 -18.24 -1.55
C SER A 154 11.03 -18.36 -1.91
N GLU A 155 11.44 -19.47 -2.52
CA GLU A 155 12.77 -19.65 -3.08
C GLU A 155 12.82 -19.25 -4.57
N PRO A 156 13.76 -18.37 -4.97
CA PRO A 156 13.97 -18.05 -6.38
C PRO A 156 14.33 -19.31 -7.17
N ARG A 157 13.84 -19.45 -8.41
CA ARG A 157 14.46 -20.42 -9.33
C ARG A 157 15.89 -19.95 -9.59
N HIS A 158 16.88 -20.73 -9.14
CA HIS A 158 18.24 -20.63 -9.67
C HIS A 158 18.15 -20.88 -11.18
N ARG A 159 18.32 -19.81 -11.96
CA ARG A 159 18.57 -19.85 -13.40
C ARG A 159 19.85 -19.08 -13.63
#